data_AF-A0A357IQC6-F1
#
_entry.id   AF-A0A357IQC6-F1
#
_cell.length_a   1.000
_cell.length_b   1.000
_cell.length_c   1.000
_cell.angle_alpha   90.00
_cell.angle_beta   90.00
_cell.angle_gamma   90.00
#
_symmetry.space_group_name_H-M   'P 1'
#
loop_
_entity.id
_entity.type
_entity.pdbx_description
1 polymer ?
#
loop_
_entity_poly.entity_id
_entity_poly.type
_entity_poly.pdbx_seq_one_letter_code
_entity_poly.pdbx_strand_id
1 'polypeptide(L)' 'MSLFITFEGGEGSGKTTALKRVNQMLLDKGYQTILTREPGGTPISEQIREVILNKANTDMDPRT' A
#
# COMPACT_ATOMS: atom_id res chain seq x y z
N MET A 1 16.04 4.16 17.60
CA MET A 1 16.22 4.44 16.16
C MET A 1 15.05 3.82 15.42
N SER A 2 14.38 4.55 14.52
CA SER A 2 13.22 4.06 13.76
C SER A 2 13.63 3.77 12.31
N LEU A 3 13.07 2.71 11.71
CA LEU A 3 13.26 2.36 10.29
C LEU A 3 11.94 2.49 9.54
N PHE A 4 12.01 3.00 8.31
CA PHE A 4 10.91 2.99 7.35
C PHE A 4 11.32 2.13 6.14
N ILE A 5 10.51 1.12 5.82
CA ILE A 5 10.83 0.08 4.83
C ILE A 5 9.70 0.04 3.80
N THR A 6 10.03 0.15 2.52
CA THR A 6 9.06 0.06 1.41
C THR A 6 9.24 -1.25 0.63
N PHE A 7 8.15 -1.73 0.03
CA PHE A 7 8.14 -2.93 -0.82
C PHE A 7 7.61 -2.54 -2.21
N GLU A 8 8.50 -2.50 -3.19
CA GLU A 8 8.20 -2.07 -4.57
C GLU A 8 8.17 -3.24 -5.56
N GLY A 9 7.47 -3.04 -6.69
CA GLY A 9 7.39 -4.03 -7.78
C GLY A 9 6.05 -4.01 -8.55
N GLY A 10 6.01 -4.67 -9.71
CA GLY A 10 4.83 -4.71 -10.59
C GLY A 10 3.60 -5.42 -10.00
N GLU A 11 2.45 -5.30 -10.65
CA GLU A 11 1.21 -6.00 -10.23
C GLU A 11 1.42 -7.52 -10.21
N GLY A 12 0.88 -8.21 -9.19
CA GLY A 12 1.08 -9.65 -9.03
C GLY A 12 2.46 -10.11 -8.53
N SER A 13 3.43 -9.22 -8.28
CA SER A 13 4.80 -9.59 -7.87
C SER A 13 4.93 -10.15 -6.43
N GLY A 14 3.82 -10.33 -5.70
CA GLY A 14 3.83 -10.92 -4.36
C GLY A 14 4.21 -9.97 -3.21
N LYS A 15 4.26 -8.64 -3.45
CA LYS A 15 4.58 -7.62 -2.41
C LYS A 15 3.79 -7.79 -1.12
N THR A 16 2.47 -7.95 -1.22
CA THR A 16 1.59 -8.12 -0.06
C THR A 16 1.97 -9.36 0.76
N THR A 17 2.36 -10.45 0.09
CA THR A 17 2.79 -11.69 0.75
C THR A 17 4.14 -11.51 1.44
N ALA A 18 5.10 -10.87 0.77
CA ALA A 18 6.42 -10.59 1.34
C ALA A 18 6.32 -9.66 2.55
N LEU A 19 5.56 -8.57 2.44
CA LEU A 19 5.30 -7.60 3.51
C LEU A 19 4.71 -8.27 4.76
N LYS A 20 3.70 -9.15 4.60
CA LYS A 20 3.12 -9.90 5.73
C LYS A 20 4.12 -10.83 6.41
N ARG A 21 4.95 -11.54 5.63
CA ARG A 21 5.98 -12.45 6.17
C ARG A 21 7.07 -11.70 6.93
N VAL A 22 7.56 -10.60 6.36
CA VAL A 22 8.58 -9.77 7.02
C VAL A 22 8.03 -9.15 8.30
N ASN A 23 6.78 -8.68 8.28
CA ASN A 23 6.13 -8.15 9.48
C ASN A 23 6.06 -9.20 10.60
N GLN A 24 5.61 -10.42 10.29
CA GLN A 24 5.55 -11.50 11.29
C GLN A 24 6.94 -11.82 11.84
N MET A 25 7.95 -11.93 10.97
CA MET A 25 9.33 -12.18 11.40
C MET A 25 9.87 -11.08 12.34
N LEU A 26 9.49 -9.82 12.13
CA LEU A 26 9.91 -8.71 12.99
C LEU A 26 9.18 -8.74 14.34
N LEU A 27 7.87 -9.02 14.33
CA LEU A 27 7.09 -9.20 15.55
C LEU A 27 7.63 -10.36 16.40
N ASP A 28 7.96 -11.50 15.77
CA ASP A 28 8.51 -12.69 16.45
C ASP A 28 9.88 -12.40 17.10
N LYS A 29 10.62 -11.43 16.56
CA LYS A 29 11.89 -10.94 17.12
C LYS A 29 11.71 -9.86 18.19
N GLY A 30 10.48 -9.52 18.55
CA GLY A 30 10.15 -8.53 19.58
C GLY A 30 10.16 -7.07 19.10
N TYR A 31 10.20 -6.82 17.79
CA TYR A 31 10.08 -5.46 17.26
C TYR A 31 8.62 -5.04 17.15
N GLN A 32 8.32 -3.80 17.53
CA GLN A 32 7.03 -3.20 17.21
C GLN A 32 7.04 -2.65 15.79
N THR A 33 6.07 -3.07 14.98
CA THR A 33 5.96 -2.68 13.56
C THR A 33 4.57 -2.15 13.25
N ILE A 34 4.51 -1.23 12.28
CA ILE A 34 3.26 -0.71 11.71
C ILE A 34 3.28 -1.01 10.22
N LEU A 35 2.19 -1.58 9.71
CA LEU A 35 2.01 -1.83 8.28
C LEU A 35 1.14 -0.74 7.66
N THR A 36 1.58 -0.22 6.51
CA THR A 36 0.81 0.69 5.67
C THR A 36 0.92 0.28 4.19
N ARG A 37 -0.01 0.72 3.35
CA ARG A 37 -0.06 0.44 1.91
C ARG A 37 -0.57 1.69 1.18
N GLU A 38 0.05 2.03 0.05
CA GLU A 38 -0.42 3.09 -0.84
C GLU A 38 -0.73 2.55 -2.26
N PRO A 39 -1.71 3.15 -2.99
CA PRO A 39 -2.73 4.07 -2.47
C PRO A 39 -3.70 3.31 -1.56
N GLY A 40 -4.03 3.90 -0.41
CA GLY A 40 -4.89 3.27 0.61
C GLY A 40 -4.41 3.52 2.05
N GLY A 41 -5.06 2.88 3.02
CA GLY A 41 -4.66 2.91 4.44
C GLY A 41 -5.31 4.02 5.30
N THR A 42 -5.94 5.01 4.68
CA THR A 42 -6.86 5.95 5.34
C THR A 42 -8.17 6.02 4.56
N PRO A 43 -9.32 6.36 5.18
CA PRO A 43 -10.61 6.42 4.48
C PRO A 43 -10.60 7.30 3.23
N ILE A 44 -9.87 8.42 3.27
CA ILE A 44 -9.75 9.32 2.12
C ILE A 44 -8.87 8.73 1.01
N SER A 45 -7.78 8.04 1.35
CA SER A 45 -6.92 7.39 0.36
C SER A 45 -7.63 6.25 -0.38
N GLU A 46 -8.52 5.51 0.29
CA GLU A 46 -9.34 4.48 -0.36
C GLU A 46 -10.39 5.11 -1.30
N GLN A 47 -11.03 6.23 -0.92
CA GLN A 47 -11.93 6.97 -1.82
C GLN A 47 -11.19 7.47 -3.08
N ILE A 48 -9.99 8.05 -2.91
CA ILE A 48 -9.16 8.49 -4.04
C ILE A 48 -8.78 7.29 -4.93
N ARG A 49 -8.42 6.16 -4.33
CA ARG A 49 -8.10 4.92 -5.06
C ARG A 49 -9.27 4.44 -5.91
N GLU A 50 -10.49 4.44 -5.36
CA GLU A 50 -11.69 4.06 -6.10
C GLU A 50 -11.91 4.98 -7.31
N VAL A 51 -11.74 6.29 -7.14
CA VAL A 51 -11.83 7.24 -8.25
C VAL A 51 -10.77 6.94 -9.33
N ILE A 52 -9.51 6.74 -8.95
CA ILE A 52 -8.41 6.50 -9.90
C ILE A 52 -8.56 5.16 -10.65
N LEU A 53 -9.00 4.10 -9.97
CA LEU A 53 -9.06 2.76 -10.56
C LEU A 53 -10.39 2.44 -11.26
N ASN A 54 -11.41 3.26 -11.07
CA ASN A 54 -12.70 3.05 -11.71
C ASN A 54 -12.64 3.41 -13.21
N LYS A 55 -12.70 2.39 -14.05
CA LYS A 55 -12.67 2.51 -15.52
C LYS A 55 -13.88 3.26 -16.11
N ALA A 56 -14.94 3.49 -15.34
CA ALA A 56 -16.09 4.27 -15.77
C ALA A 56 -15.85 5.79 -15.67
N ASN A 57 -14.80 6.24 -14.98
CA ASN A 57 -14.45 7.64 -14.86
C ASN A 57 -13.73 8.13 -16.13
N THR A 58 -14.48 8.26 -17.23
CA THR A 58 -13.94 8.67 -18.55
C THR A 58 -13.75 10.17 -18.70
N ASP A 59 -14.39 10.97 -17.84
CA ASP A 59 -14.37 12.44 -17.91
C ASP A 59 -13.17 13.05 -17.15
N MET A 60 -12.31 12.23 -16.54
CA MET A 60 -11.08 12.70 -15.90
C MET A 60 -10.09 13.18 -16.98
N ASP A 61 -9.95 14.50 -17.10
CA ASP A 61 -8.95 15.13 -17.98
C ASP A 61 -7.62 15.27 -17.21
N PRO A 62 -6.47 14.89 -17.79
CA PRO A 62 -5.17 15.02 -17.13
C PRO A 62 -4.71 16.46 -16.88
N ARG A 63 -5.44 17.49 -17.34
CA ARG A 63 -5.04 18.91 -17.31
C ARG A 63 -6.01 19.83 -16.55
N THR A 64 -7.17 19.34 -16.09
CA THR A 64 -8.17 20.11 -15.34
C THR A 64 -8.73 19.29 -14.20
#